data_AF-A0A6G2QX33-F1
#
_entry.id   AF-A0A6G2QX33-F1
#
_cell.length_a   1.000
_cell.length_b   1.000
_cell.length_c   1.000
_cell.angle_alpha   90.00
_cell.angle_beta   90.00
_cell.angle_gamma   90.00
#
_symmetry.space_group_name_H-M   'P 1'
#
loop_
_entity.id
_entity.type
_entity.pdbx_description
1 polymer ?
#
loop_
_entity_poly.entity_id
_entity_poly.type
_entity_poly.pdbx_seq_one_letter_code
_entity_poly.pdbx_strand_id
1 'polypeptide(L)'
;MTERQKDRPWLMRTYAGHSTAEASNELYRRNLAKGQTGLSVAFDLPTQTGYDPDHVLARGEVGRVGVPVAHLGDMRRLFQDIPLEQMNTSMTINATAMWLLALYQVVAEEQGADVTRLQGTTQNDIVKEYLSRGTHVFPPGPSLRLTTDMIAYTVSHMPKWNPINICSYHLQEAGATPVQEIAYAMSTAIAVLDAVRDSGQV
;
A
#
# COMPACT_ATOMS: atom_id res chain seq x y z
N MET A 1 43.54 2.90 4.59
CA MET A 1 42.26 2.82 5.31
C MET A 1 41.18 3.15 4.30
N THR A 2 40.31 2.20 3.97
CA THR A 2 39.14 2.47 3.13
C THR A 2 38.15 3.29 3.95
N GLU A 3 37.82 4.50 3.49
CA GLU A 3 36.85 5.36 4.14
C GLU A 3 35.48 4.65 4.12
N ARG A 4 34.94 4.31 5.30
CA ARG A 4 33.60 3.72 5.41
C ARG A 4 32.58 4.78 5.00
N GLN A 5 31.93 4.59 3.86
CA GLN A 5 30.84 5.46 3.43
C GLN A 5 29.71 5.37 4.45
N LYS A 6 29.22 6.51 4.94
CA LYS A 6 28.11 6.56 5.89
C LYS A 6 26.83 6.10 5.19
N ASP A 7 26.05 5.25 5.86
CA ASP A 7 24.74 4.84 5.38
C ASP A 7 23.80 6.05 5.26
N ARG A 8 22.91 6.00 4.27
CA ARG A 8 21.85 7.01 4.14
C ARG A 8 20.89 6.91 5.33
N PRO A 9 20.38 8.03 5.85
CA PRO A 9 19.36 8.00 6.89
C PRO A 9 18.08 7.31 6.39
N TRP A 10 17.27 6.80 7.31
CA TRP A 10 15.97 6.20 6.99
C TRP A 10 15.01 7.25 6.40
N LEU A 11 14.04 6.77 5.61
CA LEU A 11 12.96 7.60 5.10
C LEU A 11 12.00 7.99 6.23
N MET A 12 11.67 9.28 6.31
CA MET A 12 10.65 9.77 7.23
C MET A 12 9.30 9.73 6.52
N ARG A 13 8.49 8.72 6.86
CA ARG A 13 7.14 8.54 6.31
C ARG A 13 6.10 8.50 7.43
N THR A 14 5.33 9.57 7.54
CA THR A 14 4.22 9.63 8.49
C THR A 14 2.98 9.03 7.84
N TYR A 15 2.42 8.01 8.49
CA TYR A 15 1.14 7.42 8.13
C TYR A 15 0.02 8.44 8.36
N ALA A 16 -0.70 8.81 7.29
CA ALA A 16 -1.69 9.87 7.32
C ALA A 16 -2.78 9.67 6.27
N GLY A 17 -3.97 10.15 6.59
CA GLY A 17 -5.16 10.14 5.74
C GLY A 17 -6.39 10.21 6.63
N HIS A 18 -7.29 11.15 6.37
CA HIS A 18 -8.59 11.25 7.06
C HIS A 18 -9.54 12.15 6.29
N SER A 19 -10.83 12.01 6.57
CA SER A 19 -11.89 12.87 6.04
C SER A 19 -12.06 12.74 4.52
N THR A 20 -11.45 13.62 3.71
CA THR A 20 -11.59 13.63 2.25
C THR A 20 -10.23 13.57 1.55
N ALA A 21 -10.25 13.32 0.24
CA ALA A 21 -9.04 13.32 -0.58
C ALA A 21 -8.32 14.68 -0.56
N GLU A 22 -9.06 15.78 -0.61
CA GLU A 22 -8.54 17.15 -0.58
C GLU A 22 -7.92 17.48 0.78
N ALA A 23 -8.60 17.16 1.88
CA ALA A 23 -8.06 17.37 3.23
C ALA A 23 -6.79 16.53 3.48
N SER A 24 -6.76 15.29 2.99
CA SER A 24 -5.58 14.42 3.07
C SER A 24 -4.44 14.95 2.20
N ASN A 25 -4.72 15.46 0.99
CA ASN A 25 -3.73 16.13 0.14
C ASN A 25 -3.10 17.36 0.83
N GLU A 26 -3.91 18.23 1.41
CA GLU A 26 -3.43 19.40 2.16
C GLU A 26 -2.53 19.00 3.33
N LEU A 27 -2.87 17.92 4.04
CA LEU A 27 -2.02 17.35 5.09
C LEU A 27 -0.69 16.86 4.52
N TYR A 28 -0.70 16.13 3.41
CA TYR A 28 0.51 15.62 2.75
C TYR A 28 1.44 16.77 2.33
N ARG A 29 0.91 17.77 1.62
CA ARG A 29 1.69 18.94 1.19
C ARG A 29 2.28 19.70 2.37
N ARG A 30 1.51 19.90 3.45
CA ARG A 30 2.01 20.53 4.69
C ARG A 30 3.14 19.73 5.33
N ASN A 31 3.06 18.41 5.35
CA ASN A 31 4.11 17.58 5.94
C ASN A 31 5.37 17.53 5.07
N LEU A 32 5.22 17.46 3.74
CA LEU A 32 6.34 17.55 2.80
C LEU A 32 7.08 18.88 2.97
N ALA A 33 6.35 20.00 3.09
CA ALA A 33 6.93 21.32 3.35
C ALA A 33 7.67 21.40 4.70
N LYS A 34 7.37 20.51 5.65
CA LYS A 34 8.05 20.40 6.96
C LYS A 34 9.19 19.38 6.97
N GLY A 35 9.54 18.80 5.83
CA GLY A 35 10.69 17.89 5.69
C GLY A 35 10.35 16.40 5.71
N GLN A 36 9.07 16.01 5.64
CA GLN A 36 8.71 14.62 5.36
C GLN A 36 9.27 14.20 3.98
N THR A 37 9.89 13.02 3.88
CA THR A 37 10.64 12.60 2.67
C THR A 37 9.96 11.49 1.87
N GLY A 38 8.82 10.99 2.34
CA GLY A 38 7.96 10.07 1.59
C GLY A 38 6.54 10.06 2.14
N LEU A 39 5.58 9.61 1.35
CA LEU A 39 4.17 9.57 1.72
C LEU A 39 3.80 8.19 2.29
N SER A 40 2.80 8.16 3.17
CA SER A 40 2.22 6.91 3.66
C SER A 40 0.71 7.10 3.83
N VAL A 41 -0.08 6.48 2.95
CA VAL A 41 -1.51 6.71 2.79
C VAL A 41 -2.31 5.73 3.64
N ALA A 42 -3.18 6.29 4.49
CA ALA A 42 -4.19 5.57 5.26
C ALA A 42 -5.55 5.64 4.55
N PHE A 43 -6.10 4.51 4.12
CA PHE A 43 -7.42 4.44 3.47
C PHE A 43 -8.52 4.17 4.49
N ASP A 44 -9.75 4.61 4.21
CA ASP A 44 -10.89 4.31 5.07
C ASP A 44 -11.31 2.83 4.98
N LEU A 45 -12.22 2.40 5.86
CA LEU A 45 -12.63 1.00 5.93
C LEU A 45 -13.39 0.54 4.66
N PRO A 46 -14.32 1.32 4.08
CA PRO A 46 -14.96 0.98 2.80
C PRO A 46 -13.94 0.74 1.68
N THR A 47 -12.97 1.63 1.48
CA THR A 47 -11.92 1.46 0.47
C THR A 47 -11.07 0.20 0.71
N GLN A 48 -10.74 -0.10 1.97
CA GLN A 48 -10.01 -1.30 2.35
C GLN A 48 -10.77 -2.60 2.05
N THR A 49 -12.10 -2.56 2.17
CA THR A 49 -12.99 -3.73 2.03
C THR A 49 -13.73 -3.78 0.69
N GLY A 50 -13.39 -2.88 -0.24
CA GLY A 50 -13.91 -2.89 -1.61
C GLY A 50 -15.36 -2.43 -1.75
N TYR A 51 -15.84 -1.59 -0.83
CA TYR A 51 -17.17 -0.97 -0.93
C TYR A 51 -17.07 0.48 -1.40
N ASP A 52 -17.98 0.84 -2.30
CA ASP A 52 -18.21 2.25 -2.64
C ASP A 52 -18.85 3.01 -1.46
N PRO A 53 -18.67 4.34 -1.37
CA PRO A 53 -19.16 5.14 -0.25
C PRO A 53 -20.68 5.13 -0.06
N ASP A 54 -21.44 4.86 -1.11
CA ASP A 54 -22.91 4.78 -1.08
C ASP A 54 -23.43 3.36 -0.76
N HIS A 55 -22.54 2.38 -0.64
CA HIS A 55 -22.92 1.02 -0.26
C HIS A 55 -23.47 0.97 1.17
N VAL A 56 -24.51 0.17 1.40
CA VAL A 56 -25.19 0.07 2.71
C VAL A 56 -24.24 -0.28 3.87
N LEU A 57 -23.22 -1.11 3.60
CA LEU A 57 -22.21 -1.52 4.59
C LEU A 57 -21.13 -0.45 4.84
N ALA A 58 -21.02 0.57 3.99
CA ALA A 58 -20.06 1.67 4.16
C ALA A 58 -20.58 2.77 5.09
N ARG A 59 -21.89 2.79 5.38
CA ARG A 59 -22.55 3.84 6.13
C ARG A 59 -21.90 4.05 7.50
N GLY A 60 -21.40 5.27 7.74
CA GLY A 60 -20.77 5.67 9.00
C GLY A 60 -19.26 5.43 9.07
N GLU A 61 -18.68 4.76 8.09
CA GLU A 61 -17.24 4.43 8.04
C GLU A 61 -16.47 5.21 6.96
N VAL A 62 -17.18 5.84 6.01
CA VAL A 62 -16.60 6.67 4.96
C VAL A 62 -15.77 7.81 5.57
N GLY A 63 -14.48 7.85 5.24
CA GLY A 63 -13.55 8.89 5.69
C GLY A 63 -13.22 8.92 7.18
N ARG A 64 -13.70 7.93 7.96
CA ARG A 64 -13.61 7.94 9.43
C ARG A 64 -12.20 7.63 9.94
N VAL A 65 -11.55 6.63 9.34
CA VAL A 65 -10.24 6.09 9.78
C VAL A 65 -9.14 6.25 8.72
N GLY A 66 -9.46 6.93 7.63
CA GLY A 66 -8.57 7.10 6.48
C GLY A 66 -9.22 7.94 5.39
N VAL A 67 -8.54 8.09 4.26
CA VAL A 67 -9.09 8.74 3.07
C VAL A 67 -10.02 7.79 2.30
N PRO A 68 -11.22 8.22 1.89
CA PRO A 68 -12.06 7.48 0.96
C PRO A 68 -11.51 7.60 -0.47
N VAL A 69 -11.37 6.47 -1.18
CA VAL A 69 -10.99 6.44 -2.60
C VAL A 69 -11.86 5.42 -3.32
N ALA A 70 -12.93 5.90 -3.98
CA ALA A 70 -13.87 5.06 -4.72
C ALA A 70 -13.46 4.92 -6.19
N HIS A 71 -12.98 6.02 -6.78
CA HIS A 71 -12.67 6.10 -8.20
C HIS A 71 -11.46 6.97 -8.50
N LEU A 72 -11.02 6.99 -9.77
CA LEU A 72 -9.87 7.76 -10.25
C LEU A 72 -9.93 9.24 -9.86
N GLY A 73 -11.13 9.84 -9.84
CA GLY A 73 -11.31 11.24 -9.46
C GLY A 73 -10.90 11.57 -8.01
N ASP A 74 -10.98 10.60 -7.10
CA ASP A 74 -10.50 10.78 -5.71
C ASP A 74 -8.99 10.68 -5.66
N MET A 75 -8.41 9.73 -6.40
CA MET A 75 -6.96 9.55 -6.49
C MET A 75 -6.28 10.79 -7.08
N ARG A 76 -6.88 11.40 -8.11
CA ARG A 76 -6.40 12.67 -8.69
C ARG A 76 -6.36 13.78 -7.65
N ARG A 77 -7.42 13.92 -6.86
CA ARG A 77 -7.51 14.94 -5.80
C ARG A 77 -6.53 14.68 -4.66
N LEU A 78 -6.36 13.41 -4.28
CA LEU A 78 -5.43 12.99 -3.24
C LEU A 78 -3.98 13.37 -3.55
N PHE A 79 -3.59 13.30 -4.82
CA PHE A 79 -2.23 13.59 -5.29
C PHE A 79 -2.12 14.87 -6.14
N GLN A 80 -3.11 15.75 -6.08
CA GLN A 80 -3.05 17.05 -6.74
C GLN A 80 -1.84 17.84 -6.25
N ASP A 81 -1.09 18.44 -7.18
CA ASP A 81 0.14 19.21 -6.91
C ASP A 81 1.25 18.40 -6.17
N ILE A 82 1.20 17.07 -6.21
CA ILE A 82 2.25 16.18 -5.70
C ILE A 82 2.82 15.38 -6.88
N PRO A 83 4.08 15.62 -7.29
CA PRO A 83 4.68 14.96 -8.45
C PRO A 83 5.05 13.50 -8.12
N LEU A 84 4.20 12.55 -8.52
CA LEU A 84 4.30 11.14 -8.09
C LEU A 84 5.61 10.45 -8.49
N GLU A 85 6.20 10.80 -9.63
CA GLU A 85 7.50 10.26 -10.07
C GLU A 85 8.66 10.56 -9.10
N GLN A 86 8.55 11.69 -8.38
CA GLN A 86 9.58 12.16 -7.45
C GLN A 86 9.33 11.69 -6.02
N MET A 87 8.16 11.12 -5.75
CA MET A 87 7.76 10.69 -4.41
C MET A 87 8.15 9.24 -4.14
N ASN A 88 8.30 8.93 -2.85
CA ASN A 88 8.28 7.55 -2.38
C ASN A 88 7.00 7.31 -1.58
N THR A 89 6.01 6.70 -2.21
CA THR A 89 4.65 6.56 -1.66
C THR A 89 4.41 5.16 -1.10
N SER A 90 4.05 5.06 0.17
CA SER A 90 3.54 3.83 0.77
C SER A 90 2.01 3.87 0.80
N MET A 91 1.37 2.78 0.42
CA MET A 91 -0.08 2.59 0.49
C MET A 91 -0.36 1.41 1.41
N THR A 92 -0.93 1.68 2.59
CA THR A 92 -1.34 0.66 3.55
C THR A 92 -2.68 0.09 3.13
N ILE A 93 -2.64 -0.77 2.11
CA ILE A 93 -3.80 -1.35 1.46
C ILE A 93 -3.51 -2.81 1.09
N ASN A 94 -4.52 -3.68 1.20
CA ASN A 94 -4.35 -5.14 1.10
C ASN A 94 -5.31 -5.75 0.09
N ALA A 95 -6.54 -6.10 0.47
CA ALA A 95 -7.46 -6.81 -0.42
C ALA A 95 -7.76 -6.08 -1.74
N THR A 96 -7.80 -4.74 -1.71
CA THR A 96 -7.99 -3.88 -2.87
C THR A 96 -6.69 -3.30 -3.43
N ALA A 97 -5.52 -3.78 -3.00
CA ALA A 97 -4.23 -3.19 -3.35
C ALA A 97 -3.96 -3.08 -4.85
N MET A 98 -4.35 -4.09 -5.63
CA MET A 98 -4.22 -4.08 -7.09
C MET A 98 -5.02 -2.93 -7.72
N TRP A 99 -6.25 -2.70 -7.24
CA TRP A 99 -7.11 -1.60 -7.71
C TRP A 99 -6.50 -0.24 -7.37
N LEU A 100 -6.07 -0.04 -6.13
CA LEU A 100 -5.49 1.24 -5.70
C LEU A 100 -4.15 1.52 -6.39
N LEU A 101 -3.34 0.49 -6.68
CA LEU A 101 -2.12 0.64 -7.48
C LEU A 101 -2.44 1.05 -8.92
N ALA A 102 -3.46 0.44 -9.54
CA ALA A 102 -3.87 0.83 -10.89
C ALA A 102 -4.32 2.29 -10.94
N LEU A 103 -5.14 2.74 -9.99
CA LEU A 103 -5.54 4.15 -9.90
C LEU A 103 -4.34 5.08 -9.68
N TYR A 104 -3.40 4.69 -8.80
CA TYR A 104 -2.18 5.45 -8.54
C TYR A 104 -1.33 5.59 -9.80
N GLN A 105 -1.13 4.50 -10.55
CA GLN A 105 -0.37 4.51 -11.80
C GLN A 105 -1.01 5.44 -12.82
N VAL A 106 -2.33 5.34 -13.05
CA VAL A 106 -3.03 6.19 -14.03
C VAL A 106 -2.89 7.67 -13.67
N VAL A 107 -3.00 8.04 -12.39
CA VAL A 107 -2.76 9.44 -11.97
C VAL A 107 -1.31 9.85 -12.24
N ALA A 108 -0.33 8.96 -12.04
CA ALA A 108 1.05 9.27 -12.33
C ALA A 108 1.30 9.45 -13.84
N GLU A 109 0.71 8.61 -14.68
CA GLU A 109 0.74 8.73 -16.14
C GLU A 109 0.11 10.05 -16.61
N GLU A 110 -1.01 10.47 -16.03
CA GLU A 110 -1.64 11.76 -16.30
C GLU A 110 -0.75 12.97 -15.92
N GLN A 111 0.13 12.79 -14.92
CA GLN A 111 1.16 13.77 -14.56
C GLN A 111 2.38 13.72 -15.50
N GLY A 112 2.43 12.79 -16.46
CA GLY A 112 3.55 12.57 -17.37
C GLY A 112 4.70 11.75 -16.78
N ALA A 113 4.47 10.99 -15.71
CA ALA A 113 5.49 10.16 -15.09
C ALA A 113 5.86 8.94 -15.96
N ASP A 114 7.14 8.58 -15.96
CA ASP A 114 7.58 7.25 -16.40
C ASP A 114 7.27 6.22 -15.30
N VAL A 115 6.36 5.30 -15.61
CA VAL A 115 5.90 4.23 -14.70
C VAL A 115 7.07 3.42 -14.13
N THR A 116 8.15 3.24 -14.90
CA THR A 116 9.33 2.47 -14.46
C THR A 116 10.14 3.20 -13.38
N ARG A 117 9.91 4.50 -13.21
CA ARG A 117 10.58 5.35 -12.21
C ARG A 117 9.79 5.49 -10.91
N LEU A 118 8.51 5.08 -10.89
CA LEU A 118 7.67 5.16 -9.70
C LEU A 118 8.27 4.36 -8.54
N GLN A 119 8.39 5.02 -7.40
CA GLN A 119 8.94 4.44 -6.18
C GLN A 119 7.86 4.41 -5.11
N GLY A 120 7.70 3.28 -4.47
CA GLY A 120 6.69 3.13 -3.45
C GLY A 120 6.53 1.72 -2.94
N THR A 121 5.48 1.53 -2.16
CA THR A 121 5.16 0.25 -1.54
C THR A 121 3.66 0.11 -1.43
N THR A 122 3.14 -1.04 -1.84
CA THR A 122 1.81 -1.51 -1.43
C THR A 122 1.97 -2.53 -0.33
N GLN A 123 1.13 -2.48 0.71
CA GLN A 123 1.23 -3.49 1.78
C GLN A 123 0.94 -4.88 1.23
N ASN A 124 -0.19 -5.08 0.55
CA ASN A 124 -0.52 -6.27 -0.25
C ASN A 124 -0.24 -7.63 0.45
N ASP A 125 -0.31 -7.66 1.78
CA ASP A 125 -0.11 -8.87 2.57
C ASP A 125 -1.50 -9.38 2.98
N ILE A 126 -2.06 -10.29 2.18
CA ILE A 126 -3.39 -10.81 2.48
C ILE A 126 -3.38 -11.86 3.60
N VAL A 127 -2.28 -12.58 3.84
CA VAL A 127 -2.28 -13.67 4.81
C VAL A 127 -2.56 -13.13 6.22
N LYS A 128 -1.89 -12.03 6.60
CA LYS A 128 -2.15 -11.36 7.88
C LYS A 128 -3.56 -10.77 8.01
N GLU A 129 -4.26 -10.52 6.89
CA GLU A 129 -5.67 -10.07 6.94
C GLU A 129 -6.61 -11.14 7.49
N TYR A 130 -6.32 -12.43 7.29
CA TYR A 130 -7.13 -13.50 7.87
C TYR A 130 -6.74 -13.80 9.31
N LEU A 131 -5.49 -13.53 9.70
CA LEU A 131 -4.95 -13.91 11.00
C LEU A 131 -5.13 -12.83 12.07
N SER A 132 -5.10 -11.54 11.72
CA SER A 132 -5.07 -10.47 12.72
C SER A 132 -5.82 -9.19 12.37
N ARG A 133 -5.98 -8.83 11.09
CA ARG A 133 -6.45 -7.48 10.72
C ARG A 133 -7.90 -7.41 10.20
N GLY A 134 -8.38 -8.41 9.47
CA GLY A 134 -9.79 -8.57 9.13
C GLY A 134 -10.32 -7.78 7.93
N THR A 135 -9.47 -7.13 7.10
CA THR A 135 -9.93 -6.39 5.90
C THR A 135 -9.76 -7.17 4.59
N HIS A 136 -9.95 -8.50 4.65
CA HIS A 136 -9.99 -9.37 3.48
C HIS A 136 -11.35 -9.27 2.75
N VAL A 137 -11.37 -9.54 1.44
CA VAL A 137 -12.58 -9.48 0.60
C VAL A 137 -12.90 -10.86 0.01
N PHE A 138 -11.93 -11.50 -0.63
CA PHE A 138 -12.11 -12.82 -1.23
C PHE A 138 -11.63 -13.93 -0.29
N PRO A 139 -11.91 -15.22 -0.57
CA PRO A 139 -11.25 -16.32 0.12
C PRO A 139 -9.72 -16.34 -0.08
N PRO A 140 -8.97 -17.14 0.71
CA PRO A 140 -7.50 -17.14 0.68
C PRO A 140 -6.88 -17.41 -0.70
N GLY A 141 -7.36 -18.42 -1.43
CA GLY A 141 -6.80 -18.81 -2.73
C GLY A 141 -6.86 -17.69 -3.78
N PRO A 142 -8.06 -17.16 -4.10
CA PRO A 142 -8.20 -16.03 -5.02
C PRO A 142 -7.44 -14.77 -4.58
N SER A 143 -7.39 -14.49 -3.28
CA SER A 143 -6.64 -13.34 -2.79
C SER A 143 -5.13 -13.49 -2.98
N LEU A 144 -4.57 -14.67 -2.68
CA LEU A 144 -3.15 -14.94 -2.92
C LEU A 144 -2.81 -14.84 -4.40
N ARG A 145 -3.69 -15.33 -5.29
CA ARG A 145 -3.55 -15.15 -6.75
C ARG A 145 -3.42 -13.67 -7.13
N LEU A 146 -4.27 -12.79 -6.58
CA LEU A 146 -4.20 -11.35 -6.86
C LEU A 146 -2.90 -10.72 -6.35
N THR A 147 -2.45 -11.10 -5.15
CA THR A 147 -1.15 -10.69 -4.63
C THR A 147 -0.01 -11.13 -5.57
N THR A 148 -0.04 -12.38 -6.05
CA THR A 148 0.93 -12.92 -7.01
C THR A 148 0.93 -12.18 -8.35
N ASP A 149 -0.24 -11.96 -8.96
CA ASP A 149 -0.36 -11.24 -10.23
C ASP A 149 0.18 -9.80 -10.12
N MET A 150 -0.11 -9.13 -8.99
CA MET A 150 0.39 -7.78 -8.74
C MET A 150 1.91 -7.75 -8.56
N ILE A 151 2.49 -8.76 -7.89
CA ILE A 151 3.94 -8.92 -7.81
C ILE A 151 4.53 -9.07 -9.22
N ALA A 152 4.02 -10.02 -10.03
CA ALA A 152 4.50 -10.27 -11.38
C ALA A 152 4.42 -9.02 -12.28
N TYR A 153 3.31 -8.27 -12.21
CA TYR A 153 3.14 -7.02 -12.93
C TYR A 153 4.20 -5.98 -12.52
N THR A 154 4.39 -5.74 -11.21
CA THR A 154 5.34 -4.72 -10.76
C THR A 154 6.79 -5.08 -11.09
N VAL A 155 7.18 -6.36 -11.01
CA VAL A 155 8.54 -6.80 -11.37
C VAL A 155 8.86 -6.48 -12.83
N SER A 156 7.88 -6.59 -13.72
CA SER A 156 8.06 -6.38 -15.16
C SER A 156 7.84 -4.93 -15.61
N HIS A 157 6.90 -4.20 -15.01
CA HIS A 157 6.46 -2.88 -15.50
C HIS A 157 6.77 -1.72 -14.53
N MET A 158 6.91 -2.00 -13.24
CA MET A 158 7.18 -1.00 -12.18
C MET A 158 8.35 -1.45 -11.28
N PRO A 159 9.55 -1.69 -11.81
CA PRO A 159 10.62 -2.41 -11.12
C PRO A 159 11.17 -1.71 -9.86
N LYS A 160 10.84 -0.43 -9.65
CA LYS A 160 11.21 0.33 -8.43
C LYS A 160 10.10 0.34 -7.36
N TRP A 161 8.95 -0.26 -7.65
CA TRP A 161 7.87 -0.43 -6.70
C TRP A 161 8.11 -1.67 -5.85
N ASN A 162 7.84 -1.58 -4.56
CA ASN A 162 7.84 -2.73 -3.66
C ASN A 162 6.41 -3.31 -3.64
N PRO A 163 6.16 -4.45 -4.31
CA PRO A 163 4.78 -4.94 -4.50
C PRO A 163 4.08 -5.38 -3.23
N ILE A 164 4.85 -5.78 -2.23
CA ILE A 164 4.37 -6.34 -0.99
C ILE A 164 5.28 -5.91 0.17
N ASN A 165 4.67 -5.69 1.33
CA ASN A 165 5.35 -5.56 2.61
C ASN A 165 4.79 -6.64 3.55
N ILE A 166 5.54 -7.71 3.74
CA ILE A 166 5.21 -8.80 4.68
C ILE A 166 5.14 -8.19 6.08
N CYS A 167 3.92 -8.04 6.60
CA CYS A 167 3.65 -7.12 7.69
C CYS A 167 3.40 -7.88 9.00
N SER A 168 4.46 -7.96 9.80
CA SER A 168 4.44 -8.63 11.09
C SER A 168 3.76 -7.82 12.20
N TYR A 169 3.76 -6.49 12.08
CA TYR A 169 3.21 -5.55 13.07
C TYR A 169 1.81 -5.93 13.57
N HIS A 170 0.88 -6.22 12.64
CA HIS A 170 -0.50 -6.56 13.02
C HIS A 170 -0.62 -7.88 13.78
N LEU A 171 0.29 -8.83 13.53
CA LEU A 171 0.31 -10.09 14.26
C LEU A 171 0.69 -9.84 15.73
N GLN A 172 1.70 -8.99 15.95
CA GLN A 172 2.11 -8.58 17.29
C GLN A 172 1.00 -7.80 18.01
N GLU A 173 0.36 -6.84 17.34
CA GLU A 173 -0.77 -6.06 17.89
C GLU A 173 -1.97 -6.96 18.25
N ALA A 174 -2.15 -8.08 17.55
CA ALA A 174 -3.15 -9.10 17.87
C ALA A 174 -2.72 -10.07 18.99
N GLY A 175 -1.52 -9.90 19.54
CA GLY A 175 -1.02 -10.67 20.69
C GLY A 175 0.03 -11.74 20.36
N ALA A 176 0.58 -11.79 19.15
CA ALA A 176 1.69 -12.68 18.85
C ALA A 176 2.94 -12.31 19.67
N THR A 177 3.58 -13.32 20.25
CA THR A 177 4.92 -13.17 20.85
C THR A 177 5.95 -12.85 19.76
N PRO A 178 7.13 -12.28 20.08
CA PRO A 178 8.16 -12.00 19.08
C PRO A 178 8.59 -13.22 18.25
N VAL A 179 8.59 -14.41 18.86
CA VAL A 179 8.90 -15.66 18.14
C VAL A 179 7.80 -16.01 17.14
N GLN A 180 6.53 -15.89 17.54
CA GLN A 180 5.38 -16.12 16.65
C GLN A 180 5.34 -15.09 15.52
N GLU A 181 5.57 -13.81 15.83
CA GLU A 181 5.62 -12.73 14.85
C GLU A 181 6.60 -13.04 13.73
N ILE A 182 7.85 -13.38 14.08
CA ILE A 182 8.89 -13.73 13.10
C ILE A 182 8.51 -15.01 12.35
N ALA A 183 8.08 -16.06 13.05
CA ALA A 183 7.74 -17.33 12.43
C ALA A 183 6.60 -17.20 11.41
N TYR A 184 5.54 -16.47 11.76
CA TYR A 184 4.38 -16.25 10.89
C TYR A 184 4.71 -15.34 9.71
N ALA A 185 5.49 -14.27 9.93
CA ALA A 185 5.95 -13.40 8.85
C ALA A 185 6.84 -14.16 7.85
N MET A 186 7.81 -14.94 8.32
CA MET A 186 8.68 -15.73 7.46
C MET A 186 7.91 -16.83 6.72
N SER A 187 6.94 -17.49 7.38
CA SER A 187 6.08 -18.49 6.74
C SER A 187 5.21 -17.86 5.65
N THR A 188 4.69 -16.65 5.89
CA THR A 188 3.94 -15.87 4.90
C THR A 188 4.82 -15.50 3.70
N ALA A 189 6.05 -15.06 3.96
CA ALA A 189 7.00 -14.74 2.89
C ALA A 189 7.30 -15.96 2.02
N ILE A 190 7.56 -17.12 2.61
CA ILE A 190 7.78 -18.38 1.88
C ILE A 190 6.56 -18.71 1.02
N ALA A 191 5.36 -18.68 1.59
CA ALA A 191 4.13 -19.01 0.85
C ALA A 191 3.88 -18.07 -0.34
N VAL A 192 4.14 -16.77 -0.18
CA VAL A 192 4.01 -15.80 -1.28
C VAL A 192 5.06 -16.05 -2.36
N LEU A 193 6.33 -16.28 -1.97
CA LEU A 193 7.41 -16.57 -2.91
C LEU A 193 7.17 -17.87 -3.68
N ASP A 194 6.70 -18.92 -3.00
CA ASP A 194 6.29 -20.18 -3.63
C ASP A 194 5.17 -19.96 -4.64
N ALA A 195 4.12 -19.19 -4.27
CA ALA A 195 3.02 -18.87 -5.18
C ALA A 195 3.49 -18.08 -6.41
N VAL A 196 4.41 -17.12 -6.24
CA VAL A 196 5.01 -16.38 -7.37
C VAL A 196 5.80 -17.31 -8.27
N ARG A 197 6.70 -18.13 -7.72
CA ARG A 197 7.47 -19.13 -8.49
C ARG A 197 6.55 -20.08 -9.26
N ASP A 198 5.58 -20.66 -8.57
CA ASP A 198 4.71 -21.69 -9.13
C ASP A 198 3.73 -21.12 -10.18
N SER A 199 3.50 -19.80 -10.18
CA SER A 199 2.73 -19.13 -11.23
C SER A 199 3.41 -19.10 -12.60
N GLY A 200 4.75 -19.20 -12.64
CA GLY A 200 5.55 -19.11 -13.87
C GLY A 200 5.50 -17.74 -14.58
N GLN A 201 5.04 -16.69 -13.90
CA GLN A 201 4.92 -15.33 -14.46
C GLN A 201 6.19 -14.48 -14.32
N VAL A 202 7.14 -14.91 -13.49
CA VAL A 202 8.43 -14.24 -13.22
C VAL A 202 9.57 -15.21 -13.46
#